data_AF-A0A9E4KMX7-F1
#
_entry.id   AF-A0A9E4KMX7-F1
#
_cell.length_a   1.000
_cell.length_b   1.000
_cell.length_c   1.000
_cell.angle_alpha   90.00
_cell.angle_beta   90.00
_cell.angle_gamma   90.00
#
_symmetry.space_group_name_H-M   'P 1'
#
loop_
_entity.id
_entity.type
_entity.pdbx_description
1 polymer ?
#
loop_
_entity_poly.entity_id
_entity_poly.type
_entity_poly.pdbx_seq_one_letter_code
_entity_poly.pdbx_strand_id
1 'polypeptide(L)' 'APVQLYRDGVTTDYRSMETGWETSFVQATRHGIEALRRGEQPRLSGRDAREILRFALAAQESARTGAAVRLEPDTMESQA' A
#
# COMPACT_ATOMS: atom_id res chain seq x y z
N ALA A 1 13.33 -5.80 -13.98
CA ALA A 1 12.92 -7.06 -14.65
C ALA A 1 11.44 -6.95 -15.01
N PRO A 2 10.96 -7.52 -16.14
CA PRO A 2 9.56 -7.37 -16.55
C PRO A 2 8.62 -8.09 -15.57
N VAL A 3 7.42 -7.52 -15.37
CA VAL A 3 6.36 -8.17 -14.60
C VAL A 3 5.63 -9.16 -15.53
N GLN A 4 5.47 -10.39 -15.07
CA GLN A 4 4.73 -11.43 -15.79
C GLN A 4 3.52 -11.85 -14.97
N LEU A 5 2.34 -11.84 -15.59
CA LEU A 5 1.11 -12.35 -14.99
C LEU A 5 0.74 -13.66 -15.68
N TYR A 6 0.70 -14.76 -14.92
CA TYR A 6 0.09 -16.00 -15.37
C TYR A 6 -1.30 -16.14 -14.76
N ARG A 7 -2.33 -16.27 -15.60
CA ARG A 7 -3.72 -16.43 -15.19
C ARG A 7 -4.48 -17.21 -16.25
N ASP A 8 -5.27 -18.19 -15.83
CA ASP A 8 -6.17 -18.98 -16.69
C ASP A 8 -5.47 -19.61 -17.91
N GLY A 9 -4.24 -20.11 -17.73
CA GLY A 9 -3.46 -20.73 -18.80
C GLY A 9 -2.72 -19.74 -19.71
N VAL A 10 -2.84 -18.44 -19.47
CA VAL A 10 -2.25 -17.37 -20.30
C VAL A 10 -1.17 -16.62 -19.53
N THR A 11 0.00 -16.44 -20.17
CA THR A 11 1.07 -15.57 -19.68
C THR A 11 0.99 -14.21 -20.37
N THR A 12 0.84 -13.14 -19.59
CA THR A 12 0.89 -11.75 -20.06
C THR A 12 2.19 -11.10 -19.60
N ASP A 13 2.97 -10.60 -20.55
CA ASP A 13 4.22 -9.88 -20.29
C ASP A 13 4.01 -8.37 -20.27
N TYR A 14 4.36 -7.72 -19.15
CA TYR A 14 4.37 -6.27 -19.03
C TYR A 14 5.82 -5.76 -19.13
N ARG A 15 6.19 -5.33 -20.35
CA ARG A 15 7.57 -4.94 -20.69
C ARG A 15 7.76 -3.43 -20.85
N SER A 16 6.70 -2.69 -21.16
CA SER A 16 6.75 -1.26 -21.48
C SER A 16 6.16 -0.41 -20.35
N MET A 17 6.73 -0.55 -19.15
CA MET A 17 6.37 0.28 -18.00
C MET A 17 7.60 0.57 -17.15
N GLU A 18 7.59 1.73 -16.51
CA GLU A 18 8.57 2.05 -15.47
C GLU A 18 8.36 1.09 -14.29
N THR A 19 9.41 0.35 -13.92
CA THR A 19 9.38 -0.67 -12.85
C THR A 19 10.27 -0.32 -11.66
N GLY A 20 10.92 0.84 -11.70
CA GLY A 20 11.73 1.33 -10.60
C GLY A 20 10.87 1.64 -9.38
N TRP A 21 11.39 1.36 -8.19
CA TRP A 21 10.68 1.58 -6.93
C TRP A 21 10.30 3.07 -6.78
N GLU A 22 11.17 3.98 -7.22
CA GLU A 22 10.98 5.43 -7.24
C GLU A 22 9.75 5.86 -8.04
N THR A 23 9.41 5.10 -9.08
CA THR A 23 8.21 5.35 -9.90
C THR A 23 6.95 5.25 -9.06
N SER A 24 6.91 4.32 -8.10
CA SER A 24 5.75 4.14 -7.23
C SER A 24 5.42 5.41 -6.42
N PHE A 25 6.44 6.14 -5.94
CA PHE A 25 6.27 7.37 -5.18
C PHE A 25 5.70 8.49 -6.05
N VAL A 26 6.23 8.63 -7.26
CA VAL A 26 5.77 9.64 -8.22
C VAL A 26 4.31 9.38 -8.59
N GLN A 27 3.97 8.15 -8.94
CA GLN A 27 2.61 7.79 -9.36
C GLN A 27 1.61 7.87 -8.20
N ALA A 28 1.96 7.40 -7.01
CA ALA A 28 1.10 7.50 -5.82
C ALA A 28 0.82 8.95 -5.42
N THR A 29 1.84 9.81 -5.47
CA THR A 29 1.69 11.25 -5.17
C THR A 29 0.75 11.94 -6.17
N ARG A 30 0.97 11.68 -7.47
CA ARG A 30 0.11 12.23 -8.53
C ARG A 30 -1.35 11.78 -8.36
N HIS A 31 -1.56 10.48 -8.13
CA HIS A 31 -2.88 9.91 -7.85
C HIS A 31 -3.57 10.61 -6.67
N GLY A 32 -2.85 10.79 -5.56
CA GLY A 32 -3.40 11.46 -4.38
C GLY A 32 -3.84 12.89 -4.66
N ILE A 33 -2.99 13.68 -5.34
CA ILE A 33 -3.32 15.07 -5.71
C ILE A 33 -4.53 15.12 -6.64
N GLU A 34 -4.59 14.21 -7.60
CA GLU A 34 -5.68 14.14 -8.58
C GLU A 34 -7.01 13.77 -7.93
N ALA A 35 -7.03 12.76 -7.05
CA ALA A 35 -8.21 12.38 -6.27
C ALA A 35 -8.73 13.56 -5.44
N LEU A 36 -7.83 14.28 -4.75
CA LEU A 36 -8.19 15.48 -3.98
C LEU A 36 -8.81 16.57 -4.85
N ARG A 37 -8.24 16.84 -6.04
CA ARG A 37 -8.77 17.84 -6.98
C ARG A 37 -10.17 17.47 -7.50
N ARG A 38 -10.45 16.18 -7.66
CA ARG A 38 -11.75 15.68 -8.12
C ARG A 38 -12.77 15.47 -7.00
N GLY A 39 -12.36 15.58 -5.73
CA GLY A 39 -13.21 15.20 -4.60
C GLY A 39 -13.49 13.70 -4.55
N GLU A 40 -12.61 12.88 -5.13
CA GLU A 40 -12.70 11.42 -5.14
C GLU A 40 -11.88 10.82 -4.00
N GLN A 41 -12.25 9.61 -3.56
CA GLN A 41 -11.44 8.88 -2.60
C GLN A 41 -10.21 8.29 -3.29
N PRO A 42 -8.99 8.52 -2.77
CA PRO A 42 -7.80 7.86 -3.28
C PRO A 42 -7.87 6.34 -3.05
N ARG A 43 -7.09 5.57 -3.83
CA ARG A 43 -7.05 4.10 -3.72
C ARG A 43 -6.61 3.60 -2.34
N LEU A 44 -5.81 4.41 -1.63
CA LEU A 44 -5.47 4.21 -0.23
C LEU A 44 -6.09 5.36 0.56
N SER A 45 -7.09 5.04 1.38
CA SER A 45 -7.73 5.99 2.27
C SER A 45 -6.81 6.34 3.45
N GLY A 46 -7.18 7.37 4.21
CA GLY A 46 -6.50 7.67 5.48
C GLY A 46 -6.58 6.53 6.49
N ARG A 47 -7.65 5.72 6.45
CA ARG A 47 -7.78 4.53 7.31
C ARG A 47 -6.78 3.45 6.88
N ASP A 48 -6.68 3.19 5.58
CA ASP A 48 -5.69 2.23 5.05
C ASP A 48 -4.26 2.67 5.40
N ALA A 49 -3.97 3.96 5.27
CA ALA A 49 -2.67 4.52 5.64
C ALA A 49 -2.33 4.31 7.12
N ARG A 50 -3.32 4.44 8.02
CA ARG A 50 -3.14 4.17 9.45
C ARG A 50 -2.79 2.71 9.70
N GLU A 51 -3.49 1.78 9.07
CA GLU A 51 -3.23 0.35 9.24
C GLU A 51 -1.85 -0.06 8.69
N ILE A 52 -1.47 0.46 7.52
CA ILE A 52 -0.13 0.27 6.96
C ILE A 52 0.94 0.80 7.93
N LEU A 53 0.73 1.98 8.50
CA LEU A 53 1.68 2.57 9.44
C LEU A 53 1.77 1.75 10.74
N ARG A 54 0.64 1.29 11.30
CA ARG A 54 0.63 0.41 12.49
C ARG A 54 1.43 -0.86 12.24
N PHE A 55 1.24 -1.48 11.08
CA PHE A 55 2.00 -2.66 10.69
C PHE A 55 3.50 -2.38 10.58
N ALA A 56 3.90 -1.29 9.89
CA ALA A 56 5.30 -0.92 9.73
C ALA A 56 5.98 -0.66 11.08
N LEU A 57 5.30 0.03 12.00
CA LEU A 57 5.81 0.30 13.34
C LEU A 57 5.96 -0.99 14.17
N ALA A 58 4.99 -1.91 14.09
CA ALA A 58 5.09 -3.20 14.78
C ALA A 58 6.25 -4.06 14.24
N ALA A 59 6.51 -4.03 12.94
CA ALA A 59 7.66 -4.71 12.35
C ALA A 59 8.99 -4.12 12.84
N GLN A 60 9.09 -2.79 12.92
CA GLN A 60 10.26 -2.10 13.48
C GLN A 60 10.46 -2.47 14.96
N GLU A 61 9.39 -2.49 15.75
CA GLU A 61 9.42 -2.86 17.16
C GLU A 61 9.82 -4.33 17.36
N SER A 62 9.32 -5.23 16.50
CA SER A 62 9.72 -6.64 16.51
C SER A 62 11.21 -6.80 16.23
N ALA A 63 11.75 -6.09 15.24
CA ALA A 63 13.18 -6.08 14.94
C ALA A 63 14.01 -5.54 16.11
N ARG A 64 13.52 -4.50 16.80
CA ARG A 64 14.19 -3.89 17.96
C ARG A 64 14.24 -4.82 19.17
N THR A 65 13.20 -5.60 19.40
CA THR A 65 13.03 -6.44 20.60
C THR A 65 13.44 -7.89 20.39
N GLY A 66 13.51 -8.35 19.14
CA GLY A 66 13.73 -9.76 18.79
C GLY A 66 12.52 -10.66 19.07
N ALA A 67 11.33 -10.08 19.31
CA ALA A 67 10.11 -10.80 19.65
C ALA A 67 8.97 -10.45 18.68
N ALA A 68 8.00 -11.35 18.54
CA ALA A 68 6.81 -11.09 17.75
C ALA A 68 5.93 -10.01 18.42
N VAL A 69 5.46 -9.04 17.63
CA VAL A 69 4.51 -8.01 18.07
C VAL A 69 3.13 -8.35 17.52
N ARG A 70 2.14 -8.49 18.40
CA ARG A 70 0.75 -8.75 18.02
C ARG A 70 0.04 -7.43 17.74
N LEU A 71 -0.60 -7.34 16.57
CA LEU A 71 -1.49 -6.25 16.22
C LEU A 71 -2.92 -6.64 16.60
N GLU A 72 -3.55 -5.86 17.46
CA GLU A 72 -4.98 -5.98 17.72
C GLU A 72 -5.78 -5.26 16.62
N PRO A 73 -6.98 -5.75 16.27
CA PRO A 73 -7.82 -5.11 15.26
C PRO A 73 -8.11 -3.66 15.63
N ASP A 74 -8.10 -2.76 14.64
CA ASP A 74 -8.49 -1.38 14.86
C ASP A 74 -9.98 -1.30 15.23
N THR A 75 -10.27 -1.23 16.53
CA THR A 75 -11.63 -1.25 17.10
C THR A 75 -12.34 0.11 16.94
N MET A 76 -12.00 0.90 15.93
CA MET A 76 -12.73 2.12 15.59
C MET A 76 -14.06 1.77 14.88
N GLU A 77 -14.89 0.99 15.55
CA GLU A 77 -16.32 0.81 15.30
C GLU A 77 -17.09 1.41 16.47
N SER A 78 -17.07 2.73 16.60
CA SER A 78 -18.11 3.49 17.30
C SER A 78 -17.82 4.97 17.09
N GLN A 79 -18.84 5.75 16.78
CA GLN A 79 -18.80 7.19 16.48
C GLN A 79 -18.55 7.54 15.02
N ALA A 80 -19.44 7.08 14.15
CA ALA A 80 -20.03 7.91 13.10
C ALA A 80 -21.52 7.58 13.01
#